data_AF-A0A5N8HP30-F1
#
_entry.id   AF-A0A5N8HP30-F1
#
_cell.length_a   1.000
_cell.length_b   1.000
_cell.length_c   1.000
_cell.angle_alpha   90.00
_cell.angle_beta   90.00
_cell.angle_gamma   90.00
#
_symmetry.space_group_name_H-M   'P 1'
#
loop_
_entity.id
_entity.type
_entity.pdbx_description
1 polymer ?
#
loop_
_entity_poly.entity_id
_entity_poly.type
_entity_poly.pdbx_seq_one_letter_code
_entity_poly.pdbx_strand_id
1 'polypeptide(L)'
;MTLTLLTAYNAPYLAALTFVLLTGIAELIALLCGHSLSSAMDTPDLPEGLTGEALDWLNIGRIPLLIVLCMLAGFFGISGILLQGLIIHLLQAPA
;
A
#
# COMPACT_ATOMS: atom_id res chain seq x y z
N MET A 1 -18.20 -1.72 -18.55
CA MET A 1 -16.86 -2.21 -18.13
C MET A 1 -16.12 -1.26 -17.20
N THR A 2 -16.35 0.06 -17.22
CA THR A 2 -15.63 1.03 -16.36
C THR A 2 -16.18 1.17 -14.93
N LEU A 3 -17.47 0.88 -14.70
CA LEU A 3 -18.10 1.03 -13.36
C LEU A 3 -17.88 -0.14 -12.40
N THR A 4 -17.47 -1.31 -12.89
CA THR A 4 -17.24 -2.52 -12.07
C THR A 4 -16.04 -2.37 -11.13
N LEU A 5 -15.07 -1.53 -11.48
CA LEU A 5 -13.93 -1.26 -10.60
C LEU A 5 -14.34 -0.37 -9.41
N LEU A 6 -15.26 0.58 -9.61
CA LEU A 6 -15.70 1.55 -8.60
C LEU A 6 -16.85 1.04 -7.72
N THR A 7 -17.14 -0.26 -7.73
CA THR A 7 -18.17 -0.83 -6.86
C THR A 7 -17.71 -0.82 -5.41
N ALA A 8 -18.68 -0.73 -4.49
CA ALA A 8 -18.40 -0.68 -3.05
C ALA A 8 -17.59 -1.90 -2.55
N TYR A 9 -17.69 -3.05 -3.24
CA TYR A 9 -16.93 -4.26 -2.95
C TYR A 9 -15.41 -4.09 -3.13
N ASN A 10 -15.00 -3.22 -4.06
CA ASN A 10 -13.59 -2.94 -4.34
C ASN A 10 -13.05 -1.77 -3.49
N ALA A 11 -13.88 -1.15 -2.66
CA ALA A 11 -13.51 0.02 -1.84
C ALA A 11 -12.23 -0.17 -1.01
N PRO A 12 -12.00 -1.28 -0.28
CA PRO A 12 -10.76 -1.42 0.50
C PRO A 12 -9.51 -1.54 -0.38
N TYR A 13 -9.62 -2.18 -1.55
CA TYR A 13 -8.50 -2.32 -2.50
C TYR A 13 -8.20 -0.99 -3.19
N LEU A 14 -9.24 -0.26 -3.59
CA LEU A 14 -9.10 1.09 -4.15
C LEU A 14 -8.51 2.05 -3.13
N ALA A 15 -8.93 2.00 -1.86
CA ALA A 15 -8.37 2.81 -0.80
C ALA A 15 -6.86 2.53 -0.61
N ALA A 16 -6.44 1.26 -0.67
CA ALA A 16 -5.03 0.88 -0.62
C ALA A 16 -4.25 1.42 -1.83
N LEU A 17 -4.79 1.33 -3.04
CA LEU A 17 -4.16 1.89 -4.24
C LEU A 17 -4.11 3.43 -4.23
N THR A 18 -5.16 4.08 -3.74
CA THR A 18 -5.19 5.54 -3.55
C THR A 18 -4.14 5.95 -2.53
N PHE A 19 -3.98 5.22 -1.42
CA PHE A 19 -2.93 5.46 -0.45
C PHE A 19 -1.55 5.41 -1.11
N VAL A 20 -1.23 4.35 -1.86
CA VAL A 20 0.03 4.20 -2.60
C VAL A 20 0.28 5.36 -3.57
N LEU A 21 -0.76 5.77 -4.31
CA LEU A 21 -0.70 6.89 -5.25
C LEU A 21 -0.40 8.21 -4.53
N LEU A 22 -1.12 8.50 -3.45
CA LEU A 22 -0.95 9.72 -2.67
C LEU A 22 0.44 9.78 -2.03
N THR A 23 0.92 8.68 -1.46
CA THR A 23 2.28 8.62 -0.89
C THR A 23 3.35 8.74 -1.97
N GLY A 24 3.17 8.14 -3.14
CA GLY A 24 4.10 8.30 -4.26
C GLY A 24 4.16 9.73 -4.80
N ILE A 25 3.02 10.42 -4.89
CA ILE A 25 2.96 11.84 -5.28
C ILE A 25 3.60 12.72 -4.21
N ALA A 26 3.31 12.47 -2.93
CA ALA A 26 3.90 13.21 -1.82
C ALA A 26 5.42 13.05 -1.78
N GLU A 27 5.93 11.83 -2.01
CA GLU A 27 7.36 11.57 -2.11
C GLU A 27 7.98 12.31 -3.31
N LEU A 28 7.32 12.31 -4.48
CA LEU A 28 7.80 13.04 -5.65
C LEU A 28 7.89 14.55 -5.40
N ILE A 29 6.91 15.12 -4.71
CA ILE A 29 6.93 16.53 -4.29
C ILE A 29 8.06 16.78 -3.29
N ALA A 30 8.24 15.89 -2.30
CA ALA A 30 9.32 16.01 -1.33
C ALA A 30 10.70 16.02 -2.03
N LEU A 31 10.90 15.10 -2.98
CA LEU A 31 12.14 15.00 -3.76
C LEU A 31 12.40 16.26 -4.60
N LEU A 32 11.36 16.86 -5.20
CA LEU A 32 11.47 18.14 -5.90
C LEU A 32 11.88 19.29 -4.96
N CYS A 33 11.47 19.24 -3.69
CA CYS A 33 11.88 20.17 -2.65
C CYS A 33 13.22 19.80 -1.98
N GLY A 34 13.94 18.78 -2.47
CA GLY A 34 15.20 18.31 -1.91
C GLY A 34 15.08 17.56 -0.58
N HIS A 35 13.89 17.11 -0.21
CA HIS A 35 13.60 16.33 0.98
C HIS A 35 13.14 14.91 0.58
N SER A 36 13.05 13.97 1.52
CA SER A 36 12.37 12.68 1.29
C SER A 36 11.40 12.43 2.43
N LEU A 37 10.15 12.13 2.12
CA LEU A 37 9.15 11.78 3.14
C LEU A 37 9.48 10.41 3.72
N SER A 38 10.03 9.53 2.88
CA SER A 38 10.58 8.24 3.25
C SER A 38 11.59 8.30 4.40
N SER A 39 12.57 9.20 4.36
CA SER A 39 13.56 9.34 5.44
C SER A 39 12.99 9.98 6.70
N ALA A 40 11.92 10.78 6.61
CA ALA A 40 11.26 11.34 7.80
C ALA A 40 10.47 10.28 8.59
N MET A 41 10.08 9.19 7.93
CA MET A 41 9.36 8.07 8.55
C MET A 41 10.26 6.96 9.08
N ASP A 42 11.57 6.97 8.78
CA ASP A 42 12.51 5.92 9.17
C ASP A 42 12.98 6.00 10.64
N THR A 43 12.49 6.99 11.40
CA THR A 43 12.80 7.13 12.84
C THR A 43 11.55 7.13 13.73
N PRO A 44 10.77 6.03 13.80
CA PRO A 44 9.93 5.81 14.96
C PRO A 44 10.79 5.14 16.04
N ASP A 45 10.88 5.75 17.23
CA ASP A 45 11.35 5.07 18.44
C ASP A 45 10.33 3.96 18.75
N LEU A 46 10.53 2.79 18.12
CA LEU A 46 9.62 1.67 18.21
C LEU A 46 9.82 0.93 19.53
N PRO A 47 8.75 0.60 20.26
CA PRO A 47 8.87 -0.19 21.48
C PRO A 47 9.45 -1.58 21.16
N GLU A 48 10.43 -2.01 21.96
CA GLU A 48 11.01 -3.36 21.90
C GLU A 48 9.89 -4.42 22.05
N GLY A 49 9.68 -5.25 21.02
CA GLY A 49 8.61 -6.26 21.00
C GLY A 49 8.46 -6.96 19.64
N LEU A 50 7.41 -7.78 19.48
CA LEU A 50 7.13 -8.62 18.30
C LEU A 50 7.14 -7.83 16.97
N THR A 51 6.76 -6.57 17.03
CA THR A 51 6.81 -5.63 15.89
C THR A 51 8.24 -5.28 15.53
N GLY A 52 9.13 -5.08 16.50
CA GLY A 52 10.55 -4.83 16.29
C GLY A 52 11.26 -5.97 15.58
N GLU A 53 11.01 -7.23 15.95
CA GLU A 53 11.60 -8.41 15.28
C GLU A 53 11.08 -8.60 13.84
N ALA A 54 9.78 -8.37 13.61
CA ALA A 54 9.21 -8.41 12.27
C ALA A 54 9.73 -7.28 11.37
N LEU A 55 9.97 -6.10 11.96
CA LEU A 55 10.55 -4.93 11.27
C LEU A 55 12.06 -5.09 11.04
N ASP A 56 12.78 -5.80 11.91
CA ASP A 56 14.19 -6.16 11.75
C ASP A 56 14.39 -7.15 10.58
N TRP A 57 13.52 -8.17 10.48
CA TRP A 57 13.48 -9.06 9.30
C TRP A 57 13.26 -8.30 7.98
N LEU A 58 12.55 -7.16 8.08
CA LEU A 58 12.21 -6.28 6.97
C LEU A 58 13.31 -5.25 6.66
N ASN A 59 14.42 -5.24 7.40
CA ASN A 59 15.53 -4.29 7.24
C ASN A 59 15.12 -2.81 7.41
N ILE A 60 14.23 -2.51 8.37
CA ILE A 60 13.94 -1.14 8.80
C ILE A 60 15.28 -0.47 9.21
N GLY A 61 15.65 0.61 8.52
CA GLY A 61 16.96 1.31 8.67
C GLY A 61 17.90 1.20 7.46
N ARG A 62 17.66 0.28 6.52
CA ARG A 62 18.35 0.22 5.20
C ARG A 62 17.41 0.53 4.03
N ILE A 63 16.12 0.31 4.21
CA ILE A 63 15.09 0.54 3.20
C ILE A 63 14.02 1.43 3.84
N PRO A 64 13.59 2.51 3.17
CA PRO A 64 12.58 3.37 3.71
C PRO A 64 11.25 2.65 3.98
N LEU A 65 10.71 2.78 5.19
CA LEU A 65 9.47 2.11 5.63
C LEU A 65 8.29 2.38 4.70
N LEU A 66 8.24 3.59 4.14
CA LEU A 66 7.23 4.06 3.18
C LEU A 66 7.19 3.21 1.90
N ILE A 67 8.34 2.74 1.42
CA ILE A 67 8.43 1.87 0.24
C ILE A 67 7.82 0.51 0.55
N VAL A 68 8.11 -0.04 1.72
CA VAL A 68 7.60 -1.35 2.14
C VAL A 68 6.08 -1.30 2.34
N LEU A 69 5.58 -0.25 2.97
CA LEU A 69 4.14 -0.01 3.11
C LEU A 69 3.47 0.16 1.74
N CYS A 70 4.10 0.88 0.80
CA CYS A 70 3.62 0.99 -0.58
C CYS A 70 3.57 -0.36 -1.29
N MET A 71 4.60 -1.21 -1.12
CA MET A 71 4.63 -2.55 -1.71
C MET A 71 3.53 -3.45 -1.15
N LEU A 72 3.32 -3.43 0.17
CA LEU A 72 2.26 -4.20 0.82
C LEU A 72 0.87 -3.74 0.37
N ALA A 73 0.61 -2.42 0.42
CA ALA A 73 -0.67 -1.84 0.02
C ALA A 73 -0.94 -2.03 -1.48
N GLY A 74 0.09 -1.89 -2.33
CA GLY A 74 0.00 -2.11 -3.76
C GLY A 74 -0.28 -3.58 -4.09
N PHE A 75 0.42 -4.51 -3.44
CA PHE A 75 0.15 -5.94 -3.58
C PHE A 75 -1.27 -6.29 -3.15
N PHE A 76 -1.70 -5.82 -1.98
CA PHE A 76 -3.06 -6.01 -1.48
C PHE A 76 -4.12 -5.44 -2.44
N GLY A 77 -3.93 -4.21 -2.94
CA GLY A 77 -4.87 -3.56 -3.84
C GLY A 77 -5.00 -4.25 -5.20
N ILE A 78 -3.87 -4.59 -5.85
CA ILE A 78 -3.89 -5.25 -7.16
C ILE A 78 -4.42 -6.67 -7.05
N SER A 79 -3.88 -7.47 -6.11
CA SER A 79 -4.30 -8.87 -5.95
C SER A 79 -5.76 -8.97 -5.54
N GLY A 80 -6.24 -8.07 -4.68
CA GLY A 80 -7.63 -8.01 -4.25
C GLY A 80 -8.60 -7.75 -5.40
N ILE A 81 -8.31 -6.77 -6.26
CA ILE A 81 -9.15 -6.48 -7.45
C ILE A 81 -9.15 -7.66 -8.43
N LEU A 82 -7.98 -8.27 -8.68
CA LEU A 82 -7.88 -9.41 -9.60
C LEU A 82 -8.65 -10.62 -9.06
N LEU A 83 -8.50 -10.93 -7.77
CA LEU A 83 -9.21 -12.03 -7.12
C LEU A 83 -10.72 -11.77 -7.07
N GLN A 84 -11.14 -10.54 -6.74
CA GLN A 84 -12.55 -10.16 -6.73
C GLN A 84 -13.17 -10.30 -8.12
N GLY A 85 -12.46 -9.87 -9.18
CA GLY A 85 -12.89 -10.04 -10.56
C GLY A 85 -13.02 -11.50 -10.96
N LEU A 86 -12.08 -12.35 -10.53
CA LEU A 86 -12.14 -13.79 -10.77
C LEU A 86 -13.33 -14.45 -10.06
N ILE A 87 -13.58 -14.09 -8.79
CA ILE A 87 -14.68 -14.61 -7.98
C ILE A 87 -16.02 -14.27 -8.63
N ILE A 88 -16.24 -13.01 -9.01
CA ILE A 88 -17.47 -12.57 -9.69
C ILE A 88 -17.68 -13.35 -11.00
N HIS A 89 -16.61 -13.53 -11.78
CA HIS A 89 -16.67 -14.27 -13.03
C HIS A 89 -16.98 -15.77 -12.82
N LEU A 90 -16.34 -16.43 -11.85
CA LEU A 90 -16.51 -17.86 -11.60
C LEU A 90 -17.84 -18.21 -10.93
N LEU A 91 -18.30 -17.36 -10.01
CA LEU A 91 -19.49 -17.62 -9.20
C LEU A 91 -20.76 -16.99 -9.77
N GLN A 92 -20.67 -16.25 -10.89
CA GLN A 92 -21.78 -15.44 -11.44
C GLN A 92 -22.40 -14.52 -10.36
N ALA A 93 -21.62 -14.18 -9.32
CA ALA A 93 -22.10 -13.40 -8.21
C ALA A 93 -22.47 -11.98 -8.71
N PRO A 94 -23.54 -11.35 -8.20
CA PRO A 94 -23.86 -9.98 -8.56
C PRO A 94 -22.68 -9.07 -8.19
N ALA A 95 -22.23 -8.27 -9.17
CA ALA A 95 -21.11 -7.35 -9.08
C ALA A 95 -21.43 -6.06 -8.30
#